data_AF-A0AAV6VYS0-F1
#
_entry.id   AF-A0AAV6VYS0-F1
#
_cell.length_a   1.000
_cell.length_b   1.000
_cell.length_c   1.000
_cell.angle_alpha   90.00
_cell.angle_beta   90.00
_cell.angle_gamma   90.00
#
_symmetry.space_group_name_H-M   'P 1'
#
loop_
_entity.id
_entity.type
_entity.pdbx_description
1 polymer ?
#
loop_
_entity_poly.entity_id
_entity_poly.type
_entity_poly.pdbx_seq_one_letter_code
_entity_poly.pdbx_strand_id
1 'polypeptide(L)'
;MAAKIIPNTDNFTTENSSCQMSNITVTLENAFPLELLKPIMDILMLILSVIVMLCIGCEVHWQKLKEHVKHPTCIGIILVCQLFIIPLMAYTLMRSSSVDRLYATEILIISCCPGGLLTNAFTYFCEGDLALSATMTSISTLISFGAIPLNLWIYGRNYATENLILPYSELSLAFATVLLLVIIGGKYIGLLNPDYLYHDRGHYRC
;
A
#
# COMPACT_ATOMS: atom_id res chain seq x y z
N MET A 1 9.32 -10.53 -11.83
CA MET A 1 9.85 -10.97 -13.14
C MET A 1 10.15 -9.70 -13.92
N ALA A 2 11.40 -9.50 -14.31
CA ALA A 2 12.04 -8.19 -14.47
C ALA A 2 11.51 -7.34 -15.64
N ALA A 3 11.23 -6.06 -15.36
CA ALA A 3 11.10 -5.03 -16.39
C ALA A 3 12.50 -4.64 -16.89
N LYS A 4 12.70 -4.72 -18.20
CA LYS A 4 13.95 -4.42 -18.90
C LYS A 4 14.02 -2.91 -19.16
N ILE A 5 14.91 -2.19 -18.47
CA ILE A 5 15.27 -0.81 -18.80
C ILE A 5 16.63 -0.80 -19.50
N ILE A 6 16.64 -0.34 -20.75
CA ILE A 6 17.84 -0.10 -21.57
C ILE A 6 18.18 1.39 -21.41
N PRO A 7 19.30 1.78 -20.77
CA PRO A 7 19.70 3.17 -20.78
C PRO A 7 20.44 3.48 -22.09
N ASN A 8 19.91 4.41 -22.89
CA ASN A 8 20.65 4.99 -24.01
C ASN A 8 21.49 6.16 -23.49
N THR A 9 22.79 6.08 -23.71
CA THR A 9 23.81 7.04 -23.30
C THR A 9 24.00 8.05 -24.43
N ASP A 10 23.45 9.27 -24.32
CA ASP A 10 23.85 10.39 -25.19
C ASP A 10 23.69 11.75 -24.45
N ASN A 11 24.81 12.23 -23.91
CA ASN A 11 25.26 13.62 -23.87
C ASN A 11 24.31 14.75 -23.44
N PHE A 12 24.51 15.26 -22.21
CA PHE A 12 24.38 16.69 -21.93
C PHE A 12 25.45 17.16 -20.94
N THR A 13 26.57 17.68 -21.45
CA THR A 13 27.50 18.53 -20.71
C THR A 13 27.03 19.96 -20.78
N THR A 14 26.59 20.55 -19.67
CA THR A 14 26.91 21.96 -19.36
C THR A 14 26.81 22.22 -17.86
N GLU A 15 27.85 22.85 -17.35
CA GLU A 15 28.15 23.16 -15.96
C GLU A 15 27.18 24.20 -15.36
N ASN A 16 26.84 24.08 -14.07
CA ASN A 16 27.33 24.98 -13.00
C ASN A 16 26.39 25.12 -11.78
N SER A 17 27.01 24.98 -10.60
CA SER A 17 26.71 25.68 -9.34
C SER A 17 25.57 25.19 -8.43
N SER A 18 25.76 24.02 -7.81
CA SER A 18 25.36 23.78 -6.41
C SER A 18 26.29 22.74 -5.77
N CYS A 19 27.30 23.23 -5.07
CA CYS A 19 28.44 22.48 -4.55
C CYS A 19 28.08 21.51 -3.40
N GLN A 20 28.65 20.29 -3.50
CA GLN A 20 29.01 19.38 -2.40
C GLN A 20 27.90 18.78 -1.51
N MET A 21 27.02 17.96 -2.11
CA MET A 21 26.40 16.82 -1.39
C MET A 21 26.39 15.52 -2.25
N SER A 22 26.74 15.61 -3.54
CA SER A 22 26.66 14.48 -4.48
C SER A 22 27.90 13.57 -4.51
N ASN A 23 29.03 13.98 -3.92
CA ASN A 23 30.30 13.25 -4.09
C ASN A 23 30.56 12.23 -2.96
N ILE A 24 29.75 12.26 -1.89
CA ILE A 24 29.83 11.31 -0.78
C ILE A 24 28.84 10.14 -0.99
N THR A 25 27.73 10.35 -1.70
CA THR A 25 26.78 9.27 -2.03
C THR A 25 27.34 8.33 -3.11
N VAL A 26 28.02 8.88 -4.12
CA VAL A 26 28.56 8.11 -5.25
C VAL A 26 29.78 7.25 -4.87
N THR A 27 30.54 7.63 -3.84
CA THR A 27 31.70 6.83 -3.39
C THR A 27 31.32 5.62 -2.55
N LEU A 28 30.10 5.58 -2.01
CA LEU A 28 29.59 4.45 -1.20
C LEU A 28 28.84 3.42 -2.06
N GLU A 29 28.31 3.84 -3.22
CA GLU A 29 27.62 2.94 -4.17
C GLU A 29 28.61 2.03 -4.92
N ASN A 30 29.86 2.47 -5.09
CA ASN A 30 30.91 1.74 -5.81
C ASN A 30 31.76 0.82 -4.92
N ALA A 31 31.54 0.80 -3.59
CA ALA A 31 32.31 0.00 -2.65
C ALA A 31 31.67 -1.36 -2.30
N PHE A 32 30.42 -1.58 -2.70
CA PHE A 32 29.69 -2.83 -2.43
C PHE A 32 29.37 -3.53 -3.75
N PRO A 33 29.50 -4.86 -3.89
CA PRO A 33 29.13 -5.59 -5.10
C PRO A 33 27.60 -5.58 -5.24
N LEU A 34 27.07 -4.47 -5.78
CA LEU A 34 25.64 -4.17 -5.90
C LEU A 34 24.90 -5.17 -6.81
N GLU A 35 25.63 -5.97 -7.60
CA GLU A 35 25.04 -7.03 -8.45
C GLU A 35 24.50 -8.21 -7.65
N LEU A 36 25.13 -8.56 -6.52
CA LEU A 36 24.64 -9.60 -5.60
C LEU A 36 23.68 -9.04 -4.54
N LEU A 37 23.76 -7.75 -4.23
CA LEU A 37 22.90 -7.13 -3.22
C LEU A 37 21.46 -6.92 -3.72
N LYS A 38 21.27 -6.56 -4.99
CA LYS A 38 19.96 -6.33 -5.60
C LYS A 38 18.99 -7.53 -5.48
N PRO A 39 19.35 -8.76 -5.92
CA PRO A 39 18.43 -9.89 -5.82
C PRO A 39 18.12 -10.28 -4.36
N ILE A 40 19.08 -10.09 -3.44
CA ILE A 40 18.87 -10.35 -2.02
C ILE A 40 17.83 -9.38 -1.45
N MET A 41 17.92 -8.09 -1.77
CA MET A 41 16.97 -7.08 -1.31
C MET A 41 15.56 -7.31 -1.89
N ASP A 42 15.47 -7.69 -3.17
CA ASP A 42 14.20 -8.00 -3.81
C ASP A 42 13.52 -9.23 -3.18
N ILE A 43 14.28 -10.30 -2.90
CA ILE A 43 13.77 -11.50 -2.23
C ILE A 43 13.34 -11.15 -0.80
N LEU A 44 14.11 -10.33 -0.08
CA LEU A 44 13.76 -9.89 1.27
C LEU A 44 12.44 -9.10 1.29
N MET A 45 12.28 -8.13 0.38
CA MET A 45 11.05 -7.35 0.25
C MET A 45 9.85 -8.23 -0.12
N LEU A 46 10.05 -9.21 -1.01
CA LEU A 46 9.01 -10.17 -1.39
C LEU A 46 8.56 -11.00 -0.19
N ILE A 47 9.50 -11.58 0.57
CA ILE A 47 9.20 -12.39 1.76
C ILE A 47 8.46 -11.54 2.80
N LEU A 48 8.94 -10.32 3.07
CA LEU A 48 8.30 -9.42 4.02
C LEU A 48 6.87 -9.05 3.60
N SER A 49 6.66 -8.75 2.32
CA SER A 49 5.33 -8.44 1.77
C SER A 49 4.37 -9.62 1.94
N VAL A 50 4.81 -10.85 1.65
CA VAL A 50 3.99 -12.06 1.84
C VAL A 50 3.60 -12.24 3.30
N ILE A 51 4.55 -12.04 4.24
CA ILE A 51 4.28 -12.15 5.67
C ILE A 51 3.26 -11.08 6.11
N VAL A 52 3.44 -9.82 5.70
CA VAL A 52 2.52 -8.72 6.05
C VAL A 52 1.12 -8.97 5.49
N MET A 53 1.00 -9.40 4.24
CA MET A 53 -0.30 -9.71 3.64
C MET A 53 -0.97 -10.92 4.31
N LEU A 54 -0.19 -11.90 4.75
CA LEU A 54 -0.70 -13.02 5.55
C LEU A 54 -1.19 -12.54 6.93
N CYS A 55 -0.45 -11.66 7.61
CA CYS A 55 -0.86 -11.06 8.88
C CYS A 55 -2.18 -10.30 8.74
N ILE A 56 -2.32 -9.47 7.71
CA ILE A 56 -3.57 -8.75 7.40
C ILE A 56 -4.69 -9.76 7.15
N GLY A 57 -4.41 -10.84 6.40
CA GLY A 57 -5.37 -11.93 6.16
C GLY A 57 -5.88 -12.59 7.42
N CYS A 58 -4.98 -12.96 8.34
CA CYS A 58 -5.32 -13.59 9.63
C CYS A 58 -6.20 -12.71 10.52
N GLU A 59 -6.21 -11.40 10.30
CA GLU A 59 -6.99 -10.45 11.07
C GLU A 59 -8.44 -10.28 10.57
N VAL A 60 -8.72 -10.73 9.34
CA VAL A 60 -10.04 -10.59 8.72
C VAL A 60 -11.06 -11.55 9.34
N HIS A 61 -12.07 -10.98 10.00
CA HIS A 61 -13.19 -11.73 10.57
C HIS A 61 -14.42 -11.69 9.63
N TRP A 62 -14.63 -12.76 8.85
CA TRP A 62 -15.68 -12.82 7.82
C TRP A 62 -17.11 -12.61 8.35
N GLN A 63 -17.41 -13.07 9.56
CA GLN A 63 -18.74 -12.95 10.16
C GLN A 63 -19.05 -11.50 10.56
N LYS A 64 -18.11 -10.83 11.24
CA LYS A 64 -18.24 -9.42 11.65
C LYS A 64 -18.24 -8.46 10.46
N LEU A 65 -17.45 -8.76 9.42
CA LEU A 65 -17.46 -8.02 8.16
C LEU A 65 -18.86 -8.01 7.53
N LYS A 66 -19.51 -9.18 7.47
CA LYS A 66 -20.84 -9.31 6.84
C LYS A 66 -21.93 -8.52 7.58
N GLU A 67 -21.81 -8.37 8.90
CA GLU A 67 -22.73 -7.58 9.71
C GLU A 67 -22.49 -6.08 9.55
N HIS A 68 -21.22 -5.64 9.57
CA HIS A 68 -20.86 -4.23 9.34
C HIS A 68 -21.16 -3.76 7.90
N VAL A 69 -21.09 -4.65 6.91
CA VAL A 69 -21.46 -4.32 5.52
C VAL A 69 -22.94 -3.97 5.37
N LYS A 70 -23.80 -4.38 6.32
CA LYS A 70 -25.23 -3.99 6.31
C LYS A 70 -25.46 -2.53 6.76
N HIS A 71 -24.47 -1.89 7.37
CA HIS A 71 -24.52 -0.49 7.78
C HIS A 71 -23.73 0.39 6.79
N PRO A 72 -24.39 0.93 5.75
CA PRO A 72 -23.70 1.61 4.64
C PRO A 72 -23.04 2.93 5.05
N THR A 73 -23.46 3.54 6.16
CA THR A 73 -22.96 4.84 6.62
C THR A 73 -21.45 4.81 6.88
N CYS A 74 -20.93 3.75 7.52
CA CYS A 74 -19.50 3.60 7.80
C CYS A 74 -18.69 3.37 6.52
N ILE A 75 -19.20 2.56 5.60
CA ILE A 75 -18.56 2.30 4.30
C ILE A 75 -18.46 3.58 3.48
N GLY A 76 -19.51 4.40 3.49
CA GLY A 76 -19.52 5.68 2.78
C GLY A 76 -18.41 6.63 3.26
N ILE A 77 -18.19 6.70 4.58
CA ILE A 77 -17.13 7.52 5.17
C ILE A 77 -15.75 7.01 4.73
N ILE A 78 -15.49 5.71 4.82
CA ILE A 78 -14.19 5.13 4.41
C ILE A 78 -13.95 5.37 2.92
N LEU A 79 -14.96 5.18 2.08
CA LEU A 79 -14.87 5.38 0.64
C LEU A 79 -14.51 6.83 0.30
N VAL A 80 -15.18 7.80 0.93
CA VAL A 80 -14.87 9.22 0.73
C VAL A 80 -13.46 9.56 1.22
N CYS A 81 -13.06 9.05 2.39
CA CYS A 81 -11.73 9.28 2.93
C CYS A 81 -10.61 8.70 2.04
N GLN A 82 -10.76 7.44 1.61
CA GLN A 82 -9.75 6.71 0.85
C GLN A 82 -9.66 7.17 -0.61
N LEU A 83 -10.76 7.65 -1.20
CA LEU A 83 -10.77 8.12 -2.59
C LEU A 83 -10.48 9.61 -2.73
N PHE A 84 -10.95 10.44 -1.80
CA PHE A 84 -10.85 11.89 -1.94
C PHE A 84 -9.89 12.50 -0.94
N ILE A 85 -10.08 12.28 0.37
CA ILE A 85 -9.34 13.05 1.38
C ILE A 85 -7.84 12.73 1.35
N ILE A 86 -7.47 11.44 1.41
CA ILE A 86 -6.06 11.03 1.47
C ILE A 86 -5.32 11.35 0.16
N PRO A 87 -5.84 11.00 -1.03
CA PRO A 87 -5.15 11.30 -2.29
C PRO A 87 -5.07 12.80 -2.59
N LEU A 88 -6.09 13.58 -2.19
CA LEU A 88 -6.08 15.04 -2.37
C LEU A 88 -5.04 15.72 -1.45
N MET A 89 -4.90 15.23 -0.21
CA MET A 89 -3.80 15.67 0.67
C MET A 89 -2.44 15.35 0.07
N ALA A 90 -2.24 14.14 -0.45
CA ALA A 90 -0.99 13.78 -1.12
C ALA A 90 -0.75 14.68 -2.35
N TYR A 91 -1.76 14.92 -3.17
CA TYR A 91 -1.68 15.77 -4.37
C TYR A 91 -1.27 17.21 -4.03
N THR A 92 -1.91 17.80 -3.02
CA THR A 92 -1.61 19.18 -2.59
C THR A 92 -0.20 19.31 -2.03
N LEU A 93 0.27 18.31 -1.26
CA LEU A 93 1.65 18.25 -0.77
C LEU A 93 2.67 18.16 -1.91
N MET A 94 2.43 17.27 -2.88
CA MET A 94 3.32 17.12 -4.04
C MET A 94 3.40 18.40 -4.88
N ARG A 95 2.26 19.10 -5.04
CA ARG A 95 2.19 20.37 -5.75
C ARG A 95 2.96 21.48 -5.03
N SER A 96 2.91 21.52 -3.71
CA SER A 96 3.64 22.51 -2.91
C SER A 96 5.15 22.25 -2.88
N SER A 97 5.57 20.98 -2.93
CA SER A 97 6.97 20.58 -2.75
C SER A 97 7.76 20.43 -4.05
N SER A 98 7.17 20.71 -5.22
CA SER A 98 7.84 20.64 -6.55
C SER A 98 8.60 19.33 -6.79
N VAL A 99 8.02 18.20 -6.39
CA VAL A 99 8.63 16.87 -6.50
C VAL A 99 8.65 16.38 -7.96
N ASP A 100 9.68 15.63 -8.36
CA ASP A 100 9.76 15.02 -9.69
C ASP A 100 8.55 14.11 -9.97
N ARG A 101 8.15 14.03 -11.24
CA ARG A 101 6.95 13.29 -11.67
C ARG A 101 7.03 11.80 -11.33
N LEU A 102 8.23 11.23 -11.32
CA LEU A 102 8.44 9.83 -10.98
C LEU A 102 8.08 9.56 -9.52
N TYR A 103 8.66 10.32 -8.59
CA TYR A 103 8.40 10.18 -7.15
C TYR A 103 6.96 10.57 -6.77
N ALA A 104 6.36 11.52 -7.49
CA ALA A 104 4.97 11.90 -7.28
C ALA A 104 3.99 10.73 -7.50
N THR A 105 4.27 9.88 -8.48
CA THR A 105 3.43 8.70 -8.76
C THR A 105 3.54 7.66 -7.64
N GLU A 106 4.74 7.45 -7.09
CA GLU A 106 4.97 6.54 -5.97
C GLU A 106 4.27 7.01 -4.69
N ILE A 107 4.37 8.30 -4.37
CA ILE A 107 3.71 8.91 -3.20
C ILE A 107 2.19 8.77 -3.32
N LEU A 108 1.64 8.98 -4.52
CA LEU A 108 0.22 8.79 -4.77
C LEU A 108 -0.22 7.34 -4.52
N ILE A 109 0.53 6.36 -5.04
CA ILE A 109 0.20 4.93 -4.86
C ILE A 109 0.25 4.56 -3.36
N ILE A 110 1.29 4.99 -2.64
CA ILE A 110 1.44 4.75 -1.20
C ILE A 110 0.28 5.36 -0.42
N SER A 111 -0.19 6.55 -0.81
CA SER A 111 -1.31 7.23 -0.14
C SER A 111 -2.65 6.50 -0.33
N CYS A 112 -2.82 5.78 -1.45
CA CYS A 112 -4.04 5.03 -1.73
C CYS A 112 -4.06 3.65 -1.04
N CYS A 113 -2.90 3.18 -0.57
CA CYS A 113 -2.82 1.92 0.17
C CYS A 113 -3.54 2.04 1.53
N PRO A 114 -4.23 0.97 1.96
CA PRO A 114 -4.94 0.96 3.23
C PRO A 114 -3.97 1.00 4.42
N GLY A 115 -4.46 1.47 5.57
CA GLY A 115 -3.75 1.37 6.85
C GLY A 115 -3.51 -0.09 7.23
N GLY A 116 -2.28 -0.43 7.62
CA GLY A 116 -1.85 -1.81 7.91
C GLY A 116 -1.91 -2.21 9.39
N LEU A 117 -1.35 -3.38 9.73
CA LEU A 117 -1.38 -4.02 11.06
C LEU A 117 -0.99 -3.10 12.25
N LEU A 118 -0.22 -2.04 11.98
CA LEU A 118 0.21 -1.07 12.99
C LEU A 118 -0.96 -0.35 13.65
N THR A 119 -2.05 -0.07 12.94
CA THR A 119 -3.25 0.58 13.54
C THR A 119 -3.90 -0.32 14.57
N ASN A 120 -3.84 -1.64 14.35
CA ASN A 120 -4.39 -2.63 15.25
C ASN A 120 -3.49 -2.83 16.47
N ALA A 121 -2.17 -2.82 16.28
CA ALA A 121 -1.21 -2.77 17.38
C ALA A 121 -1.38 -1.50 18.24
N PHE A 122 -1.56 -0.33 17.63
CA PHE A 122 -1.83 0.91 18.35
C PHE A 122 -3.15 0.84 19.14
N THR A 123 -4.19 0.24 18.56
CA THR A 123 -5.46 0.04 19.25
C THR A 123 -5.27 -0.83 20.49
N TYR A 124 -4.45 -1.89 20.41
CA TYR A 124 -4.10 -2.71 21.56
C TYR A 124 -3.31 -1.91 22.63
N PHE A 125 -2.36 -1.08 22.22
CA PHE A 125 -1.62 -0.20 23.15
C PHE A 125 -2.51 0.84 23.84
N CYS A 126 -3.55 1.31 23.16
CA CYS A 126 -4.52 2.26 23.70
C CYS A 126 -5.67 1.60 24.48
N GLU A 127 -5.59 0.30 24.78
CA GLU A 127 -6.68 -0.48 25.41
C GLU A 127 -8.02 -0.38 24.65
N GLY A 128 -7.92 -0.15 23.35
CA GLY A 128 -9.06 -0.03 22.46
C GLY A 128 -9.56 -1.39 21.97
N ASP A 129 -10.67 -1.35 21.26
CA ASP A 129 -11.31 -2.52 20.69
C ASP A 129 -10.59 -3.01 19.42
N LEU A 130 -9.82 -4.09 19.59
CA LEU A 130 -9.08 -4.72 18.49
C LEU A 130 -10.03 -5.28 17.41
N ALA A 131 -11.20 -5.80 17.78
CA ALA A 131 -12.14 -6.38 16.82
C ALA A 131 -12.79 -5.31 15.93
N LEU A 132 -13.09 -4.14 16.49
CA LEU A 132 -13.59 -2.99 15.73
C LEU A 132 -12.52 -2.45 14.77
N SER A 133 -11.29 -2.24 15.27
CA SER A 133 -10.18 -1.76 14.44
C SER A 133 -9.85 -2.73 13.29
N ALA A 134 -9.80 -4.03 13.56
CA ALA A 134 -9.58 -5.07 12.56
C ALA A 134 -10.67 -5.06 11.48
N THR A 135 -11.94 -4.88 11.86
CA THR A 135 -13.07 -4.85 10.93
C THR A 135 -13.01 -3.61 10.03
N MET A 136 -12.77 -2.43 10.61
CA MET A 136 -12.62 -1.18 9.84
C MET A 136 -11.43 -1.24 8.87
N THR A 137 -10.30 -1.78 9.34
CA THR A 137 -9.08 -1.96 8.52
C THR A 137 -9.33 -2.92 7.36
N SER A 138 -10.06 -4.01 7.59
CA SER A 138 -10.44 -4.97 6.53
C SER A 138 -11.32 -4.31 5.47
N ILE A 139 -12.30 -3.50 5.87
CA ILE A 139 -13.18 -2.77 4.95
C ILE A 139 -12.36 -1.74 4.14
N SER A 140 -11.49 -0.96 4.80
CA SER A 140 -10.62 0.00 4.12
C SER A 140 -9.66 -0.68 3.13
N THR A 141 -9.16 -1.87 3.46
CA THR A 141 -8.31 -2.68 2.57
C THR A 141 -9.06 -3.09 1.30
N LEU A 142 -10.29 -3.58 1.44
CA LEU A 142 -11.15 -3.92 0.29
C LEU A 142 -11.46 -2.71 -0.59
N ILE A 143 -11.78 -1.56 0.02
CA ILE A 143 -12.04 -0.32 -0.71
C ILE A 143 -10.77 0.18 -1.42
N SER A 144 -9.61 0.05 -0.78
CA SER A 144 -8.33 0.50 -1.33
C SER A 144 -7.93 -0.23 -2.61
N PHE A 145 -8.25 -1.52 -2.74
CA PHE A 145 -8.04 -2.25 -4.00
C PHE A 145 -8.78 -1.62 -5.19
N GLY A 146 -9.97 -1.05 -4.96
CA GLY A 146 -10.69 -0.27 -5.97
C GLY A 146 -10.17 1.17 -6.09
N ALA A 147 -9.71 1.75 -4.99
CA ALA A 147 -9.20 3.11 -4.93
C ALA A 147 -7.91 3.30 -5.72
N ILE A 148 -6.97 2.36 -5.66
CA ILE A 148 -5.68 2.45 -6.36
C ILE A 148 -5.84 2.61 -7.87
N PRO A 149 -6.56 1.72 -8.61
CA PRO A 149 -6.73 1.88 -10.06
C PRO A 149 -7.55 3.13 -10.40
N LEU A 150 -8.53 3.50 -9.57
CA LEU A 150 -9.36 4.69 -9.81
C LEU A 150 -8.55 5.99 -9.65
N ASN A 151 -7.75 6.10 -8.58
CA ASN A 151 -6.87 7.25 -8.36
C ASN A 151 -5.79 7.34 -9.44
N LEU A 152 -5.22 6.21 -9.85
CA LEU A 152 -4.26 6.18 -10.94
C LEU A 152 -4.88 6.65 -12.27
N TRP A 153 -6.15 6.32 -12.53
CA TRP A 153 -6.85 6.81 -13.71
C TRP A 153 -7.13 8.32 -13.66
N ILE A 154 -7.48 8.86 -12.48
CA ILE A 154 -7.81 10.29 -12.29
C ILE A 154 -6.54 11.15 -12.26
N TYR A 155 -5.63 10.85 -11.35
CA TYR A 155 -4.43 11.66 -11.07
C TYR A 155 -3.24 11.27 -11.95
N GLY A 156 -3.17 10.01 -12.40
CA GLY A 156 -2.10 9.55 -13.27
C GLY A 156 -2.07 10.33 -14.58
N ARG A 157 -3.20 10.84 -15.09
CA ARG A 157 -3.19 11.70 -16.30
C ARG A 157 -2.39 13.00 -16.13
N ASN A 158 -2.29 13.54 -14.91
CA ASN A 158 -1.59 14.80 -14.66
C ASN A 158 -0.07 14.63 -14.50
N TYR A 159 0.38 13.42 -14.17
CA TYR A 159 1.80 13.11 -13.89
C TYR A 159 2.40 12.05 -14.82
N ALA A 160 1.59 11.31 -15.57
CA ALA A 160 2.06 10.35 -16.56
C ALA A 160 2.77 11.11 -17.68
N THR A 161 4.09 11.03 -17.64
CA THR A 161 4.93 11.24 -18.83
C THR A 161 4.46 10.28 -19.91
N GLU A 162 4.46 10.72 -21.17
CA GLU A 162 3.91 10.02 -22.35
C GLU A 162 4.47 8.57 -22.58
N ASN A 163 5.45 8.14 -21.79
CA ASN A 163 6.09 6.83 -21.84
C ASN A 163 5.77 5.90 -20.66
N LEU A 164 4.88 6.28 -19.72
CA LEU A 164 4.51 5.39 -18.62
C LEU A 164 3.41 4.42 -19.08
N ILE A 165 3.81 3.34 -19.76
CA ILE A 165 2.94 2.20 -20.07
C ILE A 165 2.70 1.48 -18.74
N LEU A 166 1.60 1.80 -18.07
CA LEU A 166 1.16 1.10 -16.87
C LEU A 166 0.82 -0.35 -17.26
N PRO A 167 1.57 -1.36 -16.79
CA PRO A 167 1.29 -2.75 -17.11
C PRO A 167 0.08 -3.20 -16.30
N TYR A 168 -1.12 -2.88 -16.78
CA TYR A 168 -2.38 -3.25 -16.12
C TYR A 168 -2.49 -4.75 -15.86
N SER A 169 -1.89 -5.58 -16.72
CA SER A 169 -1.80 -7.03 -16.54
C SER A 169 -1.05 -7.42 -15.26
N GLU A 170 0.09 -6.79 -15.00
CA GLU A 170 0.90 -7.08 -13.81
C GLU A 170 0.25 -6.57 -12.53
N LEU A 171 -0.34 -5.37 -12.59
CA LEU A 171 -1.10 -4.81 -11.47
C LEU A 171 -2.30 -5.70 -11.10
N SER A 172 -3.03 -6.20 -12.10
CA SER A 172 -4.18 -7.08 -11.87
C SER A 172 -3.76 -8.40 -11.21
N LEU A 173 -2.63 -8.99 -11.63
CA LEU A 173 -2.09 -10.21 -11.06
C LEU A 173 -1.62 -9.99 -9.61
N ALA A 174 -0.96 -8.86 -9.34
CA ALA A 174 -0.53 -8.49 -7.99
C ALA A 174 -1.74 -8.35 -7.05
N PHE A 175 -2.78 -7.62 -7.47
CA PHE A 175 -4.00 -7.49 -6.68
C PHE A 175 -4.70 -8.84 -6.44
N ALA A 176 -4.79 -9.68 -7.47
CA ALA A 176 -5.37 -11.02 -7.34
C ALA A 176 -4.58 -11.88 -6.33
N THR A 177 -3.25 -11.82 -6.37
CA THR A 177 -2.38 -12.57 -5.46
C THR A 177 -2.55 -12.10 -4.01
N VAL A 178 -2.60 -10.79 -3.79
CA VAL A 178 -2.80 -10.24 -2.45
C VAL A 178 -4.19 -10.61 -1.92
N LEU A 179 -5.25 -10.46 -2.73
CA LEU A 179 -6.60 -10.87 -2.34
C LEU A 179 -6.67 -12.35 -1.96
N LEU A 180 -6.01 -13.22 -2.73
CA LEU A 180 -5.96 -14.65 -2.47
C LEU A 180 -5.26 -14.95 -1.13
N LEU A 181 -4.14 -14.30 -0.84
CA LEU A 181 -3.42 -14.45 0.44
C LEU A 181 -4.28 -14.00 1.63
N VAL A 182 -4.97 -12.87 1.51
CA VAL A 182 -5.87 -12.35 2.55
C VAL A 182 -7.03 -13.31 2.80
N ILE A 183 -7.62 -13.87 1.73
CA ILE A 183 -8.71 -14.85 1.83
C ILE A 183 -8.26 -16.14 2.52
N ILE A 184 -7.08 -16.65 2.14
CA ILE A 184 -6.51 -17.87 2.73
C ILE A 184 -6.20 -17.64 4.22
N GLY A 185 -5.56 -16.52 4.57
CA GLY A 185 -5.25 -16.16 5.96
C GLY A 185 -6.52 -16.07 6.83
N GLY A 186 -7.55 -15.37 6.34
CA GLY A 186 -8.80 -15.22 7.09
C GLY A 186 -9.58 -16.53 7.22
N LYS A 187 -9.51 -17.42 6.23
CA LYS A 187 -10.13 -18.76 6.32
C LYS A 187 -9.37 -19.67 7.29
N TYR A 188 -8.05 -19.58 7.34
CA TYR A 188 -7.21 -20.40 8.22
C TYR A 188 -7.47 -20.08 9.70
N ILE A 189 -7.63 -18.80 10.05
CA ILE A 189 -7.96 -18.39 11.43
C ILE A 189 -9.35 -18.90 11.86
N GLY A 190 -10.33 -18.85 10.95
CA GLY A 190 -11.70 -19.32 11.20
C GLY A 190 -11.79 -20.84 11.40
N LEU A 191 -10.79 -21.60 10.96
CA LEU A 191 -10.70 -23.05 11.18
C LEU A 191 -9.93 -23.41 12.46
N LEU A 192 -8.95 -22.59 12.89
CA LEU A 192 -8.15 -22.87 14.08
C LEU A 192 -8.84 -22.50 15.41
N ASN A 193 -9.71 -21.48 15.43
CA ASN A 193 -10.37 -21.04 16.66
C ASN A 193 -11.84 -20.61 16.43
N PRO A 194 -12.79 -21.56 16.43
CA PRO A 194 -14.23 -21.23 16.35
C PRO A 194 -14.75 -20.48 17.59
N ASP A 195 -14.08 -20.60 18.75
CA ASP A 195 -14.53 -19.98 20.02
C ASP A 195 -14.12 -18.50 20.19
N TYR A 196 -13.13 -18.00 19.44
CA TYR A 196 -12.75 -16.56 19.49
C TYR A 196 -13.85 -15.66 18.89
N LEU A 197 -14.71 -16.22 18.04
CA LEU A 197 -15.88 -15.54 17.44
C LEU A 197 -17.06 -15.35 18.42
N TYR A 198 -17.04 -15.99 19.61
CA TYR A 198 -18.16 -15.96 20.55
C TYR A 198 -17.96 -15.04 21.77
N HIS A 199 -16.71 -14.69 22.10
CA HIS A 199 -16.40 -13.99 23.35
C HIS A 199 -16.63 -12.46 23.29
N ASP A 200 -16.89 -11.88 22.12
CA ASP A 200 -17.07 -10.43 21.99
C ASP A 200 -18.44 -10.05 21.42
N ARG A 201 -19.48 -10.39 22.20
CA ARG A 201 -20.89 -10.00 22.00
C ARG A 201 -21.25 -8.71 22.75
N GLY A 202 -20.27 -7.84 23.03
CA GLY A 202 -20.44 -6.66 23.86
C GLY A 202 -20.38 -5.33 23.09
N HIS A 203 -21.53 -4.87 22.61
CA HIS A 203 -21.80 -3.43 22.43
C HIS A 203 -20.91 -2.59 21.48
N TYR A 204 -20.97 -2.84 20.17
CA TYR A 204 -20.60 -1.80 19.20
C TYR A 204 -21.86 -1.05 18.77
N ARG A 205 -22.17 0.05 19.44
CA ARG A 205 -23.06 1.06 18.89
C ARG A 205 -22.23 1.87 17.89
N CYS A 206 -22.64 1.86 16.63
CA CYS A 206 -22.26 2.90 15.67
C CYS A 206 -22.71 4.27 16.19
#